data_AF-A0A5C5G4P4-F1
#
_entry.id   AF-A0A5C5G4P4-F1
#
_cell.length_a   1.000
_cell.length_b   1.000
_cell.length_c   1.000
_cell.angle_alpha   90.00
_cell.angle_beta   90.00
_cell.angle_gamma   90.00
#
_symmetry.space_group_name_H-M   'P 1'
#
loop_
_entity.id
_entity.type
_entity.pdbx_description
1 polymer ?
#
loop_
_entity_poly.entity_id
_entity_poly.type
_entity_poly.pdbx_seq_one_letter_code
_entity_poly.pdbx_strand_id
1 'polypeptide(L)'
;MLRSTPRGTLLLRQIPRGALPWHPVAATRSFTSSITRPCSSPSSSVRPPKLRFAPSPTGYLHLGGLRTALYNHLLARKLGAKWVLRVEDTDQTRYVEGAVESLLRTLDWAKLEFDEGPGKGGPNEPYFQSERKEIYDRYLEPLIATGKAYHCFCTPERLAATRKRLQKQGSHEGYDRRCLGLSQDEVRERLEKGERNIVRFQSSSSALTQEDLIYDAIHYDSLPLEDFVLRKSDGLPTYHFANVVDDYEMGITHVLRGEEWLPSTPKHLLLYDALGLPRPEFAHLPLLVNPDGSKLSKRAGDVRVEDYIAKGYEPEALLNFVALMGWSPQSSSSPSPDPSTVPRSPSPRDNLNEEVLPLPALIQAFSLEGVNKNRATMQSAKLDFLNRAHVRIKLADAGEGGGREDVARRAVEVVRGKWPELEGERVEQAYVARVLDALKDRLHTILDVPSLGAYFFHAPSLDSALAAQLFKSVPAPVHRESLKAALTALSSAPSPFLAPANPSAELDTNSLKDVLDSLVEQRGGKKRAKEVMNPLRWALTGQKVGAGVVDVIAVLGKDEVARRIEAGLAWIDAQDKA
;
A
#
# COMPACT_ATOMS: atom_id res chain seq x y z
N MET A 1 -34.84 13.36 50.41
CA MET A 1 -34.18 12.27 51.17
C MET A 1 -32.73 12.21 50.68
N LEU A 2 -31.79 12.96 51.24
CA LEU A 2 -31.05 12.74 52.50
C LEU A 2 -30.41 11.35 52.63
N ARG A 3 -29.06 11.31 52.47
CA ARG A 3 -28.01 10.59 53.25
C ARG A 3 -26.79 10.40 52.31
N SER A 4 -25.62 11.04 52.41
CA SER A 4 -24.69 11.49 53.48
C SER A 4 -23.84 10.39 54.16
N THR A 5 -22.55 10.36 53.77
CA THR A 5 -21.29 10.13 54.55
C THR A 5 -21.00 8.74 55.16
N PRO A 6 -19.73 8.39 55.55
CA PRO A 6 -18.51 9.24 55.80
C PRO A 6 -17.19 8.76 55.12
N ARG A 7 -16.25 9.65 54.76
CA ARG A 7 -15.10 10.19 55.53
C ARG A 7 -14.17 9.15 56.18
N GLY A 8 -12.93 9.08 55.68
CA GLY A 8 -11.75 8.53 56.34
C GLY A 8 -10.59 9.53 56.25
N THR A 9 -9.90 9.75 57.36
CA THR A 9 -8.98 10.86 57.65
C THR A 9 -7.53 10.38 57.76
N LEU A 10 -6.62 11.16 57.17
CA LEU A 10 -5.16 11.34 57.39
C LEU A 10 -4.27 10.24 57.99
N LEU A 11 -3.09 10.07 57.38
CA LEU A 11 -1.81 9.96 58.11
C LEU A 11 -0.68 10.67 57.35
N LEU A 12 -0.22 11.78 57.94
CA LEU A 12 0.99 12.56 57.59
C LEU A 12 2.20 11.92 58.28
N ARG A 13 3.30 11.66 57.55
CA ARG A 13 4.62 11.41 58.13
C ARG A 13 5.62 12.44 57.61
N GLN A 14 6.05 13.33 58.51
CA GLN A 14 7.28 14.12 58.38
C GLN A 14 8.48 13.24 58.79
N ILE A 15 9.70 13.49 58.30
CA ILE A 15 10.89 14.06 59.01
C ILE A 15 12.14 13.52 58.24
N PRO A 16 13.35 14.15 58.17
CA PRO A 16 13.77 15.55 58.30
C PRO A 16 14.74 16.04 57.18
N ARG A 17 15.03 17.34 57.21
CA ARG A 17 16.21 17.99 56.61
C ARG A 17 17.47 17.72 57.44
N GLY A 18 18.61 17.54 56.78
CA GLY A 18 19.95 17.56 57.38
C GLY A 18 20.96 18.21 56.44
N ALA A 19 21.59 19.28 56.89
CA ALA A 19 22.59 20.06 56.16
C ALA A 19 24.02 19.60 56.53
N LEU A 20 24.90 19.53 55.50
CA LEU A 20 26.33 19.93 55.39
C LEU A 20 27.31 19.69 56.58
N PRO A 21 28.60 19.35 56.34
CA PRO A 21 29.56 20.35 55.83
C PRO A 21 30.69 19.87 54.89
N TRP A 22 31.19 20.84 54.12
CA TRP A 22 32.50 20.86 53.46
C TRP A 22 33.61 21.23 54.46
N HIS A 23 34.82 20.66 54.31
CA HIS A 23 36.11 21.36 54.15
C HIS A 23 37.34 20.40 54.14
N PRO A 24 38.53 20.84 53.67
CA PRO A 24 39.42 20.09 52.78
C PRO A 24 40.73 19.64 53.44
N VAL A 25 41.43 18.65 52.88
CA VAL A 25 42.89 18.49 53.06
C VAL A 25 43.51 17.90 51.80
N ALA A 26 44.52 18.58 51.28
CA ALA A 26 45.45 18.09 50.27
C ALA A 26 46.57 17.26 50.91
N ALA A 27 46.94 16.14 50.30
CA ALA A 27 48.30 15.59 50.40
C ALA A 27 48.59 14.65 49.23
N THR A 28 49.71 14.93 48.58
CA THR A 28 50.38 14.22 47.51
C THR A 28 50.84 12.81 47.92
N ARG A 29 50.72 11.84 47.01
CA ARG A 29 51.79 10.88 46.69
C ARG A 29 51.43 10.06 45.45
N SER A 30 52.35 10.10 44.50
CA SER A 30 52.40 9.29 43.28
C SER A 30 52.70 7.84 43.59
N PHE A 31 51.91 6.92 43.06
CA PHE A 31 52.36 5.58 42.69
C PHE A 31 51.64 5.15 41.42
N THR A 32 52.44 4.85 40.41
CA THR A 32 52.04 4.30 39.12
C THR A 32 51.59 2.85 39.30
N SER A 33 50.34 2.56 38.97
CA SER A 33 49.92 1.22 38.56
C SER A 33 48.85 1.34 37.48
N SER A 34 49.16 0.81 36.31
CA SER A 34 48.28 0.57 35.19
C SER A 34 46.98 -0.11 35.63
N ILE A 35 45.88 0.64 35.65
CA ILE A 35 44.52 0.12 35.77
C ILE A 35 43.84 0.35 34.41
N THR A 36 43.55 -0.76 33.74
CA THR A 36 42.63 -0.83 32.61
C THR A 36 41.29 -0.23 33.02
N ARG A 37 40.95 0.93 32.45
CA ARG A 37 39.59 1.48 32.54
C ARG A 37 38.63 0.53 31.82
N PRO A 38 37.57 0.02 32.46
CA PRO A 38 36.44 -0.46 31.70
C PRO A 38 35.83 0.76 31.02
N CYS A 39 35.95 0.82 29.69
CA CYS A 39 35.19 1.74 28.87
C CYS A 39 33.72 1.34 29.00
N SER A 40 33.06 1.81 30.07
CA SER A 40 31.61 1.83 30.15
C SER A 40 31.20 3.00 29.27
N SER A 41 30.94 2.70 28.01
CA SER A 41 30.07 3.54 27.19
C SER A 41 28.81 3.82 28.01
N PRO A 42 28.33 5.07 28.08
CA PRO A 42 26.97 5.28 28.57
C PRO A 42 26.09 4.45 27.64
N SER A 43 25.41 3.44 28.18
CA SER A 43 24.36 2.76 27.44
C SER A 43 23.34 3.84 27.11
N SER A 44 23.40 4.39 25.90
CA SER A 44 22.28 5.10 25.34
C SER A 44 21.13 4.13 25.44
N SER A 45 20.10 4.47 26.22
CA SER A 45 18.82 3.79 26.11
C SER A 45 18.37 4.03 24.68
N VAL A 46 18.71 3.13 23.76
CA VAL A 46 18.33 3.21 22.36
C VAL A 46 16.81 3.25 22.38
N ARG A 47 16.23 4.41 22.07
CA ARG A 47 14.78 4.53 22.01
C ARG A 47 14.31 3.51 20.97
N PRO A 48 13.26 2.73 21.27
CA PRO A 48 12.77 1.75 20.31
C PRO A 48 12.43 2.47 19.00
N PRO A 49 12.84 1.94 17.83
CA PRO A 49 12.54 2.58 16.56
C PRO A 49 11.03 2.82 16.41
N LYS A 50 10.68 3.97 15.85
CA LYS A 50 9.31 4.41 15.59
C LYS A 50 9.25 5.23 14.31
N LEU A 51 8.29 4.88 13.46
CA LEU A 51 8.06 5.44 12.13
C LEU A 51 6.65 6.00 12.04
N ARG A 52 6.37 6.81 11.01
CA ARG A 52 5.02 7.32 10.77
C ARG A 52 4.66 7.44 9.30
N PHE A 53 3.40 7.17 9.01
CA PHE A 53 2.73 7.67 7.82
C PHE A 53 1.87 8.88 8.21
N ALA A 54 2.14 10.03 7.59
CA ALA A 54 1.54 11.30 7.96
C ALA A 54 0.87 12.02 6.78
N PRO A 55 -0.25 11.50 6.24
CA PRO A 55 -0.94 12.11 5.11
C PRO A 55 -1.80 13.31 5.51
N SER A 56 -1.88 14.31 4.63
CA SER A 56 -2.89 15.37 4.72
C SER A 56 -4.17 14.95 4.00
N PRO A 57 -5.37 15.12 4.59
CA PRO A 57 -6.64 14.76 3.98
C PRO A 57 -7.09 15.79 2.93
N THR A 58 -6.22 16.10 1.98
CA THR A 58 -6.48 17.05 0.87
C THR A 58 -6.94 16.37 -0.41
N GLY A 59 -7.17 15.06 -0.32
CA GLY A 59 -7.57 14.18 -1.39
C GLY A 59 -7.44 12.72 -0.95
N TYR A 60 -7.93 11.83 -1.80
CA TYR A 60 -7.85 10.38 -1.61
C TYR A 60 -6.42 9.86 -1.78
N LEU A 61 -6.12 8.72 -1.15
CA LEU A 61 -4.79 8.12 -1.16
C LEU A 61 -4.38 7.76 -2.59
N HIS A 62 -3.26 8.30 -3.04
CA HIS A 62 -2.67 7.96 -4.33
C HIS A 62 -1.57 6.90 -4.19
N LEU A 63 -1.17 6.26 -5.30
CA LEU A 63 -0.14 5.21 -5.29
C LEU A 63 1.19 5.62 -4.65
N GLY A 64 1.69 6.83 -4.91
CA GLY A 64 2.89 7.34 -4.23
C GLY A 64 2.75 7.43 -2.70
N GLY A 65 1.55 7.77 -2.22
CA GLY A 65 1.22 7.78 -0.80
C GLY A 65 1.15 6.35 -0.25
N LEU A 66 0.50 5.43 -0.96
CA LEU A 66 0.46 4.01 -0.60
C LEU A 66 1.86 3.41 -0.51
N ARG A 67 2.76 3.71 -1.46
CA ARG A 67 4.16 3.27 -1.41
C ARG A 67 4.89 3.81 -0.19
N THR A 68 4.67 5.09 0.15
CA THR A 68 5.26 5.69 1.35
C THR A 68 4.74 5.01 2.61
N ALA A 69 3.44 4.73 2.70
CA ALA A 69 2.84 3.96 3.78
C ALA A 69 3.45 2.55 3.87
N LEU A 70 3.54 1.85 2.74
CA LEU A 70 4.10 0.52 2.64
C LEU A 70 5.56 0.49 3.11
N TYR A 71 6.45 1.35 2.63
CA TYR A 71 7.86 1.33 3.04
C TYR A 71 8.04 1.63 4.53
N ASN A 72 7.25 2.56 5.08
CA ASN A 72 7.24 2.78 6.53
C ASN A 72 6.78 1.52 7.27
N HIS A 73 5.73 0.84 6.80
CA HIS A 73 5.24 -0.40 7.38
C HIS A 73 6.28 -1.53 7.30
N LEU A 74 6.88 -1.76 6.13
CA LEU A 74 7.89 -2.80 5.91
C LEU A 74 9.10 -2.59 6.81
N LEU A 75 9.65 -1.36 6.83
CA LEU A 75 10.78 -1.05 7.70
C LEU A 75 10.41 -1.17 9.18
N ALA A 76 9.22 -0.71 9.56
CA ALA A 76 8.78 -0.82 10.94
C ALA A 76 8.69 -2.28 11.39
N ARG A 77 8.08 -3.15 10.59
CA ARG A 77 7.98 -4.58 10.89
C ARG A 77 9.35 -5.25 10.92
N LYS A 78 10.25 -4.91 9.99
CA LYS A 78 11.62 -5.46 9.95
C LYS A 78 12.46 -5.08 11.17
N LEU A 79 12.30 -3.85 11.68
CA LEU A 79 13.02 -3.37 12.86
C LEU A 79 12.34 -3.74 14.19
N GLY A 80 11.17 -4.39 14.18
CA GLY A 80 10.35 -4.55 15.40
C GLY A 80 9.86 -3.21 15.97
N ALA A 81 9.78 -2.18 15.12
CA ALA A 81 9.41 -0.81 15.44
C ALA A 81 7.89 -0.62 15.55
N LYS A 82 7.49 0.52 16.12
CA LYS A 82 6.11 1.02 16.05
C LYS A 82 5.88 1.84 14.78
N TRP A 83 4.72 1.66 14.15
CA TRP A 83 4.30 2.45 12.99
C TRP A 83 3.06 3.29 13.32
N VAL A 84 3.18 4.61 13.23
CA VAL A 84 2.13 5.57 13.60
C VAL A 84 1.39 6.08 12.35
N LEU A 85 0.06 6.19 12.43
CA LEU A 85 -0.73 6.98 11.49
C LEU A 85 -1.07 8.33 12.13
N ARG A 86 -0.66 9.44 11.50
CA ARG A 86 -0.98 10.81 11.94
C ARG A 86 -1.69 11.56 10.81
N VAL A 87 -2.82 12.21 11.10
CA VAL A 87 -3.58 12.98 10.12
C VAL A 87 -3.12 14.44 10.15
N GLU A 88 -2.54 14.92 9.05
CA GLU A 88 -2.01 16.29 8.93
C GLU A 88 -3.05 17.23 8.29
N ASP A 89 -4.12 17.54 9.03
CA ASP A 89 -5.31 18.30 8.62
C ASP A 89 -5.24 19.80 8.99
N THR A 90 -4.03 20.34 9.20
CA THR A 90 -3.83 21.76 9.55
C THR A 90 -4.32 22.75 8.49
N ASP A 91 -4.44 22.33 7.23
CA ASP A 91 -4.96 23.15 6.13
C ASP A 91 -6.45 22.88 5.85
N GLN A 92 -7.28 23.54 6.65
CA GLN A 92 -8.74 23.47 6.57
C GLN A 92 -9.33 23.92 5.23
N THR A 93 -8.59 24.72 4.44
CA THR A 93 -9.08 25.20 3.13
C THR A 93 -9.00 24.14 2.03
N ARG A 94 -8.10 23.15 2.20
CA ARG A 94 -7.92 22.03 1.27
C ARG A 94 -8.46 20.72 1.82
N TYR A 95 -9.07 20.73 3.00
CA TYR A 95 -9.64 19.54 3.62
C TYR A 95 -10.74 18.94 2.73
N VAL A 96 -10.69 17.62 2.53
CA VAL A 96 -11.68 16.86 1.77
C VAL A 96 -12.40 15.93 2.72
N GLU A 97 -13.69 16.18 2.91
CA GLU A 97 -14.58 15.32 3.71
C GLU A 97 -14.59 13.89 3.15
N GLY A 98 -14.57 12.89 4.04
CA GLY A 98 -14.52 11.47 3.66
C GLY A 98 -13.11 10.96 3.33
N ALA A 99 -12.10 11.83 3.18
CA ALA A 99 -10.76 11.41 2.78
C ALA A 99 -10.04 10.61 3.88
N VAL A 100 -10.27 10.94 5.16
CA VAL A 100 -9.69 10.20 6.30
C VAL A 100 -10.30 8.81 6.41
N GLU A 101 -11.62 8.71 6.30
CA GLU A 101 -12.36 7.45 6.34
C GLU A 101 -11.97 6.55 5.17
N SER A 102 -11.82 7.13 3.96
CA SER A 102 -11.34 6.39 2.79
C SER A 102 -9.90 5.92 2.96
N LEU A 103 -9.03 6.76 3.53
CA LEU A 103 -7.66 6.39 3.86
C LEU A 103 -7.63 5.18 4.82
N LEU A 104 -8.41 5.22 5.91
CA LEU A 104 -8.46 4.13 6.89
C LEU A 104 -8.97 2.83 6.25
N ARG A 105 -10.06 2.87 5.47
CA ARG A 105 -10.57 1.71 4.73
C ARG A 105 -9.56 1.17 3.73
N THR A 106 -8.78 2.05 3.08
CA THR A 106 -7.78 1.66 2.10
C THR A 106 -6.59 0.96 2.75
N LEU A 107 -6.11 1.46 3.91
CA LEU A 107 -5.04 0.81 4.66
C LEU A 107 -5.47 -0.56 5.20
N ASP A 108 -6.72 -0.66 5.68
CA ASP A 108 -7.33 -1.91 6.13
C ASP A 108 -7.45 -2.91 4.97
N TRP A 109 -7.99 -2.50 3.82
CA TRP A 109 -8.03 -3.31 2.59
C TRP A 109 -6.63 -3.77 2.16
N ALA A 110 -5.64 -2.88 2.26
CA ALA A 110 -4.25 -3.19 1.94
C ALA A 110 -3.55 -4.06 3.01
N LYS A 111 -4.21 -4.39 4.13
CA LYS A 111 -3.64 -5.12 5.27
C LYS A 111 -2.40 -4.43 5.88
N LEU A 112 -2.36 -3.09 5.79
CA LEU A 112 -1.30 -2.27 6.37
C LEU A 112 -1.76 -1.76 7.74
N GLU A 113 -1.57 -2.59 8.75
CA GLU A 113 -1.92 -2.24 10.13
C GLU A 113 -0.87 -1.31 10.76
N PHE A 114 -1.28 -0.12 11.20
CA PHE A 114 -0.49 0.76 12.06
C PHE A 114 -0.66 0.39 13.53
N ASP A 115 0.30 0.73 14.38
CA ASP A 115 0.30 0.43 15.82
C ASP A 115 -0.43 1.50 16.65
N GLU A 116 -0.38 2.74 16.19
CA GLU A 116 -0.92 3.93 16.86
C GLU A 116 -1.56 4.84 15.83
N GLY A 117 -2.69 5.48 16.14
CA GLY A 117 -3.35 6.39 15.21
C GLY A 117 -4.86 6.54 15.44
N PRO A 118 -5.56 7.27 14.55
CA PRO A 118 -7.00 7.44 14.61
C PRO A 118 -7.74 6.10 14.71
N GLY A 119 -8.67 5.98 15.67
CA GLY A 119 -9.46 4.77 15.91
C GLY A 119 -8.72 3.64 16.63
N LYS A 120 -7.37 3.65 16.68
CA LYS A 120 -6.55 2.67 17.40
C LYS A 120 -6.04 3.17 18.75
N GLY A 121 -5.94 4.49 18.90
CA GLY A 121 -5.39 5.16 20.07
C GLY A 121 -3.88 5.04 20.17
N GLY A 122 -3.34 5.33 21.35
CA GLY A 122 -1.92 5.28 21.64
C GLY A 122 -1.50 6.32 22.68
N PRO A 123 -0.24 6.29 23.15
CA PRO A 123 0.22 7.16 24.24
C PRO A 123 0.30 8.65 23.86
N ASN A 124 0.24 8.97 22.56
CA ASN A 124 0.45 10.32 22.04
C ASN A 124 -0.80 10.95 21.40
N GLU A 125 -2.00 10.47 21.78
CA GLU A 125 -3.26 11.07 21.36
C GLU A 125 -3.34 12.59 21.66
N PRO A 126 -4.09 13.36 20.87
CA PRO A 126 -4.83 12.96 19.66
C PRO A 126 -3.91 12.82 18.43
N TYR A 127 -4.32 12.02 17.44
CA TYR A 127 -3.55 11.79 16.19
C TYR A 127 -4.01 12.67 15.01
N PHE A 128 -4.87 13.66 15.25
CA PHE A 128 -5.26 14.71 14.31
C PHE A 128 -4.55 16.01 14.67
N GLN A 129 -3.85 16.64 13.72
CA GLN A 129 -3.11 17.87 14.02
C GLN A 129 -4.03 19.05 14.35
N SER A 130 -5.23 19.11 13.79
CA SER A 130 -6.23 20.13 14.12
C SER A 130 -6.62 20.13 15.62
N GLU A 131 -6.52 18.98 16.29
CA GLU A 131 -6.86 18.77 17.70
C GLU A 131 -5.68 19.00 18.65
N ARG A 132 -4.48 19.31 18.12
CA ARG A 132 -3.23 19.40 18.91
C ARG A 132 -2.77 20.83 19.17
N LYS A 133 -3.66 21.82 18.99
CA LYS A 133 -3.34 23.25 19.07
C LYS A 133 -2.53 23.63 20.31
N GLU A 134 -2.96 23.17 21.48
CA GLU A 134 -2.34 23.48 22.77
C GLU A 134 -0.90 22.98 22.86
N ILE A 135 -0.60 21.83 22.24
CA ILE A 135 0.75 21.28 22.17
C ILE A 135 1.64 22.24 21.39
N TYR A 136 1.21 22.69 20.21
CA TYR A 136 2.00 23.59 19.38
C TYR A 136 2.24 24.94 20.06
N ASP A 137 1.24 25.49 20.78
CA ASP A 137 1.40 26.73 21.52
C ASP A 137 2.51 26.62 22.59
N ARG A 138 2.62 25.48 23.30
CA ARG A 138 3.73 25.23 24.27
C ARG A 138 5.13 25.28 23.65
N TYR A 139 5.27 24.88 22.38
CA TYR A 139 6.54 24.95 21.66
C TYR A 139 6.80 26.31 21.02
N LEU A 140 5.75 27.07 20.74
CA LEU A 140 5.84 28.37 20.10
C LEU A 140 6.26 29.47 21.07
N GLU A 141 5.79 29.41 22.31
CA GLU A 141 6.10 30.38 23.37
C GLU A 141 7.61 30.52 23.62
N PRO A 142 8.40 29.44 23.83
CA PRO A 142 9.85 29.54 23.98
C PRO A 142 10.55 30.13 22.75
N LEU A 143 10.08 29.82 21.54
CA LEU A 143 10.66 30.38 20.31
C LEU A 143 10.46 31.89 20.23
N ILE A 144 9.27 32.38 20.60
CA ILE A 144 8.99 33.83 20.66
C ILE A 144 9.82 34.49 21.77
N ALA A 145 9.83 33.90 22.97
CA ALA A 145 10.54 34.44 24.12
C ALA A 145 12.06 34.55 23.90
N THR A 146 12.65 33.61 23.16
CA THR A 146 14.08 33.60 22.80
C THR A 146 14.41 34.33 21.50
N GLY A 147 13.43 35.01 20.88
CA GLY A 147 13.62 35.74 19.63
C GLY A 147 13.92 34.85 18.42
N LYS A 148 13.62 33.55 18.46
CA LYS A 148 13.71 32.64 17.31
C LYS A 148 12.44 32.65 16.46
N ALA A 149 11.36 33.23 16.98
CA ALA A 149 10.12 33.47 16.26
C ALA A 149 9.54 34.84 16.65
N TYR A 150 8.68 35.41 15.81
CA TYR A 150 8.09 36.72 16.06
C TYR A 150 6.70 36.86 15.42
N HIS A 151 5.89 37.76 15.99
CA HIS A 151 4.58 38.09 15.45
C HIS A 151 4.69 38.96 14.20
N CYS A 152 3.88 38.65 13.20
CA CYS A 152 3.77 39.41 11.96
C CYS A 152 2.32 39.84 11.74
N PHE A 153 2.12 41.15 11.60
CA PHE A 153 0.82 41.80 11.37
C PHE A 153 0.63 42.23 9.91
N CYS A 154 1.49 41.76 9.00
CA CYS A 154 1.40 42.13 7.59
C CYS A 154 0.15 41.51 6.95
N THR A 155 -0.65 42.33 6.27
CA THR A 155 -1.83 41.84 5.55
C THR A 155 -1.44 41.08 4.26
N PRO A 156 -2.30 40.19 3.75
CA PRO A 156 -2.07 39.50 2.48
C PRO A 156 -1.81 40.46 1.30
N GLU A 157 -2.50 41.60 1.26
CA GLU A 157 -2.37 42.62 0.22
C GLU A 157 -0.98 43.25 0.24
N ARG A 158 -0.47 43.57 1.45
CA ARG A 158 0.89 44.05 1.64
C ARG A 158 1.90 43.01 1.17
N LEU A 159 1.74 41.75 1.56
CA LEU A 159 2.65 40.67 1.18
C LEU A 159 2.67 40.48 -0.34
N ALA A 160 1.52 40.56 -1.01
CA ALA A 160 1.43 40.51 -2.47
C ALA A 160 2.16 41.68 -3.14
N ALA A 161 2.01 42.90 -2.62
CA ALA A 161 2.72 44.08 -3.11
C ALA A 161 4.24 43.97 -2.88
N THR A 162 4.68 43.53 -1.70
CA THR A 162 6.09 43.29 -1.36
C THR A 162 6.72 42.26 -2.29
N ARG A 163 6.06 41.12 -2.55
CA ARG A 163 6.56 40.10 -3.49
C ARG A 163 6.78 40.67 -4.89
N LYS A 164 5.80 41.40 -5.43
CA LYS A 164 5.92 42.05 -6.74
C LYS A 164 7.09 43.05 -6.77
N ARG A 165 7.30 43.80 -5.69
CA ARG A 165 8.40 44.76 -5.57
C ARG A 165 9.76 44.06 -5.52
N LEU A 166 9.92 43.03 -4.68
CA LEU A 166 11.17 42.28 -4.54
C LEU A 166 11.52 41.51 -5.82
N GLN A 167 10.54 40.89 -6.47
CA GLN A 167 10.73 40.21 -7.75
C GLN A 167 11.21 41.16 -8.84
N LYS A 168 10.66 42.39 -8.92
CA LYS A 168 11.13 43.44 -9.84
C LYS A 168 12.58 43.89 -9.55
N GLN A 169 13.06 43.69 -8.33
CA GLN A 169 14.43 43.99 -7.90
C GLN A 169 15.37 42.80 -8.08
N GLY A 170 14.90 41.69 -8.68
CA GLY A 170 15.69 40.47 -8.86
C GLY A 170 15.88 39.66 -7.56
N SER A 171 15.20 40.02 -6.47
CA SER A 171 15.22 39.23 -5.24
C SER A 171 14.25 38.06 -5.33
N HIS A 172 14.69 36.90 -4.85
CA HIS A 172 13.87 35.69 -4.71
C HIS A 172 13.14 35.63 -3.36
N GLU A 173 13.29 36.64 -2.50
CA GLU A 173 12.65 36.68 -1.18
C GLU A 173 11.15 36.99 -1.28
N GLY A 174 10.34 36.22 -0.55
CA GLY A 174 8.90 36.39 -0.49
C GLY A 174 8.41 37.39 0.56
N TYR A 175 9.29 37.82 1.47
CA TYR A 175 8.95 38.64 2.64
C TYR A 175 10.12 39.55 3.05
N ASP A 176 9.82 40.78 3.47
CA ASP A 176 10.80 41.84 3.73
C ASP A 176 11.14 42.02 5.23
N ARG A 177 10.84 41.03 6.07
CA ARG A 177 11.10 41.04 7.52
C ARG A 177 10.55 42.28 8.27
N ARG A 178 9.52 42.93 7.73
CA ARG A 178 8.96 44.19 8.27
C ARG A 178 8.63 44.13 9.76
N CYS A 179 8.13 42.99 10.24
CA CYS A 179 7.68 42.84 11.62
C CYS A 179 8.77 42.35 12.57
N LEU A 180 9.97 42.03 12.08
CA LEU A 180 11.06 41.51 12.91
C LEU A 180 11.55 42.55 13.94
N GLY A 181 11.49 43.84 13.60
CA GLY A 181 11.95 44.93 14.45
C GLY A 181 10.89 45.58 15.34
N LEU A 182 9.68 44.99 15.47
CA LEU A 182 8.66 45.53 16.36
C LEU A 182 9.07 45.37 17.83
N SER A 183 8.82 46.38 18.66
CA SER A 183 9.07 46.28 20.10
C SER A 183 8.06 45.33 20.76
N GLN A 184 8.42 44.74 21.91
CA GLN A 184 7.50 43.89 22.67
C GLN A 184 6.24 44.65 23.10
N ASP A 185 6.34 45.94 23.38
CA ASP A 185 5.21 46.79 23.74
C ASP A 185 4.26 47.01 22.55
N GLU A 186 4.79 47.27 21.35
CA GLU A 186 3.98 47.42 20.14
C GLU A 186 3.29 46.09 19.77
N VAL A 187 3.99 44.96 19.89
CA VAL A 187 3.40 43.64 19.67
C VAL A 187 2.27 43.40 20.66
N ARG A 188 2.49 43.66 21.96
CA ARG A 188 1.48 43.46 23.01
C ARG A 188 0.24 44.32 22.75
N GLU A 189 0.42 45.61 22.47
CA GLU A 189 -0.70 46.54 22.19
C GLU A 189 -1.54 46.06 20.99
N ARG A 190 -0.91 45.61 19.91
CA ARG A 190 -1.61 45.10 18.72
C ARG A 190 -2.36 43.79 19.00
N LEU A 191 -1.76 42.90 19.79
CA LEU A 191 -2.40 41.65 20.22
C LEU A 191 -3.61 41.91 21.13
N GLU A 192 -3.51 42.83 22.09
CA GLU A 192 -4.61 43.23 22.99
C GLU A 192 -5.77 43.87 22.22
N LYS A 193 -5.47 44.60 21.13
CA LYS A 193 -6.48 45.12 20.19
C LYS A 193 -7.13 44.04 19.31
N GLY A 194 -6.69 42.79 19.41
CA GLY A 194 -7.19 41.70 18.57
C GLY A 194 -6.74 41.80 17.11
N GLU A 195 -5.64 42.50 16.81
CA GLU A 195 -5.14 42.61 15.44
C GLU A 195 -4.72 41.22 14.91
N ARG A 196 -5.22 40.89 13.70
CA ARG A 196 -4.91 39.62 13.04
C ARG A 196 -3.40 39.50 12.84
N ASN A 197 -2.82 38.42 13.34
CA ASN A 197 -1.39 38.16 13.25
C ASN A 197 -1.09 36.70 12.89
N ILE A 198 0.13 36.49 12.41
CA ILE A 198 0.74 35.17 12.25
C ILE A 198 2.04 35.14 13.06
N VAL A 199 2.59 33.95 13.30
CA VAL A 199 3.94 33.82 13.89
C VAL A 199 4.89 33.28 12.83
N ARG A 200 6.03 33.95 12.65
CA ARG A 200 7.10 33.57 11.71
C ARG A 200 8.31 33.07 12.46
N PHE A 201 9.03 32.14 11.83
CA PHE A 201 10.35 31.73 12.26
C PHE A 201 11.39 32.75 11.79
N GLN A 202 12.33 33.12 12.65
CA GLN A 202 13.47 33.92 12.27
C GLN A 202 14.56 33.01 11.69
N SER A 203 14.61 32.91 10.37
CA SER A 203 15.57 32.05 9.67
C SER A 203 16.99 32.60 9.76
N SER A 204 17.95 31.74 10.09
CA SER A 204 19.39 32.04 10.02
C SER A 204 19.97 31.59 8.67
N SER A 205 21.02 32.28 8.21
CA SER A 205 21.85 31.82 7.09
C SER A 205 22.95 30.94 7.63
N SER A 206 22.71 29.63 7.66
CA SER A 206 23.70 28.65 8.12
C SER A 206 23.72 27.51 7.11
N ALA A 207 24.92 27.10 6.70
CA ALA A 207 25.07 25.89 5.93
C ALA A 207 24.62 24.71 6.79
N LEU A 208 23.83 23.80 6.20
CA LEU A 208 23.32 22.62 6.89
C LEU A 208 23.75 21.39 6.10
N THR A 209 24.16 20.36 6.83
CA THR A 209 24.36 19.02 6.26
C THR A 209 23.41 18.07 6.97
N GLN A 210 22.77 17.20 6.19
CA GLN A 210 21.91 16.14 6.68
C GLN A 210 22.27 14.85 5.99
N GLU A 211 22.53 13.82 6.78
CA GLU A 211 22.64 12.45 6.27
C GLU A 211 21.24 11.95 5.94
N ASP A 212 21.02 11.59 4.67
CA ASP A 212 19.82 10.90 4.22
C ASP A 212 20.12 9.42 3.99
N LEU A 213 19.29 8.52 4.53
CA LEU A 213 19.51 7.08 4.44
C LEU A 213 19.41 6.52 3.01
N ILE A 214 18.92 7.31 2.04
CA ILE A 214 18.83 6.92 0.61
C ILE A 214 19.75 7.80 -0.24
N TYR A 215 19.76 9.12 0.01
CA TYR A 215 20.51 10.08 -0.80
C TYR A 215 21.92 10.39 -0.27
N ASP A 216 22.35 9.74 0.81
CA ASP A 216 23.60 10.01 1.53
C ASP A 216 23.64 11.46 2.07
N ALA A 217 24.83 11.99 2.34
CA ALA A 217 25.01 13.36 2.82
C ALA A 217 24.49 14.38 1.79
N ILE A 218 23.47 15.17 2.20
CA ILE A 218 22.96 16.30 1.43
C ILE A 218 23.46 17.60 2.06
N HIS A 219 24.21 18.37 1.28
CA HIS A 219 24.68 19.69 1.66
C HIS A 219 23.71 20.77 1.17
N TYR A 220 23.23 21.58 2.11
CA TYR A 220 22.43 22.76 1.83
C TYR A 220 23.28 24.00 2.06
N ASP A 221 23.55 24.72 0.98
CA ASP A 221 24.28 25.98 1.03
C ASP A 221 23.59 26.99 1.94
N SER A 222 24.36 27.95 2.45
CA SER A 222 23.90 29.02 3.35
C SER A 222 23.03 30.07 2.64
N LEU A 223 22.08 29.64 1.80
CA LEU A 223 21.09 30.50 1.20
C LEU A 223 20.17 31.03 2.31
N PRO A 224 19.85 32.34 2.31
CA PRO A 224 18.90 32.89 3.26
C PRO A 224 17.54 32.23 3.04
N LEU A 225 17.16 31.36 3.98
CA LEU A 225 15.80 30.83 4.02
C LEU A 225 14.85 31.96 4.40
N GLU A 226 13.74 32.09 3.68
CA GLU A 226 12.69 33.04 4.04
C GLU A 226 12.19 32.75 5.47
N ASP A 227 11.82 33.80 6.22
CA ASP A 227 11.16 33.68 7.52
C ASP A 227 9.76 33.08 7.35
N PHE A 228 9.71 31.76 7.37
CA PHE A 228 8.50 30.99 7.08
C PHE A 228 7.51 31.04 8.24
N VAL A 229 6.23 30.86 7.93
CA VAL A 229 5.14 30.93 8.91
C VAL A 229 5.10 29.66 9.75
N LEU A 230 5.02 29.79 11.07
CA LEU A 230 4.85 28.70 12.04
C LEU A 230 3.40 28.54 12.46
N ARG A 231 2.71 29.66 12.70
CA ARG A 231 1.29 29.71 13.08
C ARG A 231 0.55 30.67 12.19
N LYS A 232 -0.55 30.21 11.62
CA LYS A 232 -1.47 30.99 10.80
C LYS A 232 -2.35 31.88 11.68
N SER A 233 -3.12 32.75 11.05
CA SER A 233 -4.01 33.67 11.77
C SER A 233 -5.26 33.05 12.36
N ASP A 234 -5.61 31.84 11.91
CA ASP A 234 -6.67 31.01 12.51
C ASP A 234 -6.20 30.31 13.79
N GLY A 235 -4.93 30.50 14.19
CA GLY A 235 -4.34 29.89 15.37
C GLY A 235 -3.78 28.49 15.14
N LEU A 236 -4.01 27.88 13.97
CA LEU A 236 -3.44 26.57 13.63
C LEU A 236 -1.98 26.70 13.17
N PRO A 237 -1.13 25.69 13.44
CA PRO A 237 0.23 25.67 12.92
C PRO A 237 0.24 25.50 11.39
N THR A 238 1.39 25.78 10.77
CA THR A 238 1.69 25.31 9.42
C THR A 238 2.25 23.89 9.47
N TYR A 239 2.27 23.23 8.30
CA TYR A 239 2.92 21.93 8.12
C TYR A 239 4.33 21.88 8.73
N HIS A 240 5.18 22.88 8.48
CA HIS A 240 6.58 22.83 8.93
C HIS A 240 6.70 22.72 10.45
N PHE A 241 5.89 23.49 11.18
CA PHE A 241 5.96 23.52 12.64
C PHE A 241 5.28 22.29 13.25
N ALA A 242 4.07 21.96 12.79
CA ALA A 242 3.33 20.81 13.30
C ALA A 242 4.09 19.49 13.07
N ASN A 243 4.68 19.31 11.88
CA ASN A 243 5.41 18.10 11.52
C ASN A 243 6.62 17.85 12.44
N VAL A 244 7.43 18.88 12.73
CA VAL A 244 8.60 18.77 13.62
C VAL A 244 8.18 18.51 15.06
N VAL A 245 7.21 19.27 15.57
CA VAL A 245 6.71 19.12 16.94
C VAL A 245 6.12 17.72 17.15
N ASP A 246 5.28 17.25 16.21
CA ASP A 246 4.65 15.94 16.35
C ASP A 246 5.59 14.78 16.11
N ASP A 247 6.59 14.91 15.24
CA ASP A 247 7.62 13.87 15.09
C ASP A 247 8.41 13.72 16.41
N TYR A 248 8.72 14.81 17.11
CA TYR A 248 9.32 14.73 18.45
C TYR A 248 8.36 14.17 19.52
N GLU A 249 7.16 14.73 19.65
CA GLU A 249 6.17 14.34 20.66
C GLU A 249 5.76 12.87 20.53
N MET A 250 5.65 12.37 19.30
CA MET A 250 5.33 10.97 19.03
C MET A 250 6.55 10.04 19.09
N GLY A 251 7.74 10.57 19.35
CA GLY A 251 8.98 9.79 19.47
C GLY A 251 9.45 9.17 18.15
N ILE A 252 9.16 9.81 17.02
CA ILE A 252 9.58 9.34 15.70
C ILE A 252 11.10 9.36 15.61
N THR A 253 11.65 8.24 15.16
CA THR A 253 13.10 8.02 14.99
C THR A 253 13.51 8.04 13.53
N HIS A 254 12.65 7.56 12.63
CA HIS A 254 12.92 7.52 11.20
C HIS A 254 11.77 8.18 10.43
N VAL A 255 12.12 9.14 9.58
CA VAL A 255 11.21 9.89 8.72
C VAL A 255 11.39 9.42 7.29
N LEU A 256 10.57 8.47 6.86
CA LEU A 256 10.46 8.02 5.48
C LEU A 256 9.34 8.79 4.78
N ARG A 257 9.68 9.61 3.78
CA ARG A 257 8.72 10.45 3.02
C ARG A 257 9.19 10.69 1.60
N GLY A 258 8.32 11.15 0.70
CA GLY A 258 8.71 11.44 -0.68
C GLY A 258 9.76 12.56 -0.82
N GLU A 259 10.59 12.48 -1.86
CA GLU A 259 11.66 13.45 -2.16
C GLU A 259 11.16 14.86 -2.48
N GLU A 260 9.86 15.05 -2.74
CA GLU A 260 9.26 16.38 -2.87
C GLU A 260 9.40 17.23 -1.60
N TRP A 261 9.69 16.59 -0.45
CA TRP A 261 9.93 17.24 0.83
C TRP A 261 11.39 17.59 1.09
N LEU A 262 12.34 17.18 0.22
CA LEU A 262 13.76 17.54 0.35
C LEU A 262 13.99 19.06 0.47
N PRO A 263 13.30 19.93 -0.30
CA PRO A 263 13.45 21.39 -0.14
C PRO A 263 12.94 21.92 1.20
N SER A 264 12.13 21.14 1.93
CA SER A 264 11.61 21.52 3.25
C SER A 264 12.51 21.06 4.39
N THR A 265 13.38 20.06 4.17
CA THR A 265 14.26 19.50 5.19
C THR A 265 15.10 20.56 5.89
N PRO A 266 15.74 21.56 5.22
CA PRO A 266 16.49 22.61 5.91
C PRO A 266 15.65 23.40 6.92
N LYS A 267 14.39 23.69 6.60
CA LYS A 267 13.46 24.37 7.53
C LYS A 267 13.18 23.51 8.76
N HIS A 268 13.03 22.21 8.58
CA HIS A 268 12.81 21.27 9.67
C HIS A 268 14.05 21.16 10.57
N LEU A 269 15.25 21.09 10.00
CA LEU A 269 16.51 21.06 10.76
C LEU A 269 16.69 22.32 11.61
N LEU A 270 16.43 23.51 11.05
CA LEU A 270 16.47 24.75 11.81
C LEU A 270 15.46 24.77 12.95
N LEU A 271 14.27 24.16 12.78
CA LEU A 271 13.29 24.04 13.86
C LEU A 271 13.74 23.08 14.96
N TYR A 272 14.28 21.91 14.60
CA TYR A 272 14.85 20.98 15.58
C TYR A 272 15.94 21.67 16.41
N ASP A 273 16.87 22.38 15.75
CA ASP A 273 17.95 23.11 16.42
C ASP A 273 17.43 24.27 17.27
N ALA A 274 16.45 25.02 16.76
CA ALA A 274 15.85 26.14 17.46
C ALA A 274 15.15 25.70 18.75
N LEU A 275 14.48 24.55 18.71
CA LEU A 275 13.78 23.95 19.85
C LEU A 275 14.68 23.10 20.75
N GLY A 276 15.94 22.84 20.35
CA GLY A 276 16.86 21.96 21.08
C GLY A 276 16.41 20.50 21.09
N LEU A 277 15.71 20.06 20.04
CA LEU A 277 15.16 18.73 19.91
C LEU A 277 16.11 17.80 19.14
N PRO A 278 16.18 16.50 19.48
CA PRO A 278 16.92 15.53 18.69
C PRO A 278 16.29 15.39 17.31
N ARG A 279 17.12 15.36 16.27
CA ARG A 279 16.69 15.15 14.89
C ARG A 279 16.44 13.64 14.65
N PRO A 280 15.37 13.24 13.96
CA PRO A 280 15.21 11.88 13.48
C PRO A 280 16.16 11.61 12.31
N GLU A 281 16.33 10.34 11.95
CA GLU A 281 16.94 9.93 10.70
C GLU A 281 15.97 10.19 9.55
N PHE A 282 16.47 10.68 8.42
CA PHE A 282 15.66 10.99 7.24
C PHE A 282 15.95 10.03 6.11
N ALA A 283 14.91 9.62 5.39
CA ALA A 283 15.02 8.84 4.17
C ALA A 283 14.01 9.36 3.15
N HIS A 284 14.50 9.98 2.08
CA HIS A 284 13.63 10.54 1.05
C HIS A 284 13.41 9.55 -0.11
N LEU A 285 12.14 9.24 -0.39
CA LEU A 285 11.75 8.25 -1.40
C LEU A 285 11.64 8.90 -2.79
N PRO A 286 12.29 8.35 -3.84
CA PRO A 286 12.27 8.92 -5.20
C PRO A 286 10.86 8.97 -5.79
N LEU A 287 10.50 10.00 -6.56
CA LEU A 287 9.13 10.13 -7.08
C LEU A 287 8.73 8.98 -8.02
N LEU A 288 7.45 8.59 -7.95
CA LEU A 288 6.80 7.81 -8.99
C LEU A 288 6.41 8.73 -10.16
N VAL A 289 6.73 8.31 -11.38
CA VAL A 289 6.44 9.06 -12.60
C VAL A 289 5.72 8.20 -13.63
N ASN A 290 5.04 8.88 -14.55
CA ASN A 290 4.47 8.27 -15.73
C ASN A 290 5.58 7.82 -16.70
N PRO A 291 5.28 6.97 -17.70
CA PRO A 291 6.27 6.56 -18.71
C PRO A 291 6.92 7.69 -19.50
N ASP A 292 6.25 8.84 -19.61
CA ASP A 292 6.78 10.05 -20.23
C ASP A 292 7.66 10.91 -19.28
N GLY A 293 7.88 10.46 -18.04
CA GLY A 293 8.65 11.15 -17.00
C GLY A 293 7.89 12.26 -16.27
N SER A 294 6.64 12.55 -16.66
CA SER A 294 5.79 13.51 -15.94
C SER A 294 5.34 12.96 -14.60
N LYS A 295 5.02 13.86 -13.65
CA LYS A 295 4.48 13.46 -12.33
C LYS A 295 3.19 12.66 -12.54
N LEU A 296 2.99 11.59 -11.77
CA LEU A 296 1.73 10.86 -11.76
C LEU A 296 0.57 11.85 -11.59
N SER A 297 -0.33 11.88 -12.57
CA SER A 297 -1.46 12.81 -12.58
C SER A 297 -2.70 12.08 -13.09
N LYS A 298 -3.87 12.51 -12.62
CA LYS A 298 -5.17 11.91 -12.99
C LYS A 298 -5.42 11.86 -14.50
N ARG A 299 -4.70 12.64 -15.31
CA ARG A 299 -4.85 12.69 -16.76
C ARG A 299 -4.21 11.48 -17.47
N ALA A 300 -3.29 10.77 -16.82
CA ALA A 300 -2.52 9.68 -17.40
C ALA A 300 -3.02 8.27 -17.01
N GLY A 301 -4.04 8.18 -16.14
CA GLY A 301 -4.60 6.90 -15.68
C GLY A 301 -5.13 6.98 -14.25
N ASP A 302 -5.37 5.79 -13.68
CA ASP A 302 -5.74 5.65 -12.27
C ASP A 302 -4.59 6.13 -11.39
N VAL A 303 -4.90 7.02 -10.45
CA VAL A 303 -3.90 7.54 -9.50
C VAL A 303 -4.27 7.17 -8.07
N ARG A 304 -5.57 7.01 -7.82
CA ARG A 304 -6.12 6.68 -6.50
C ARG A 304 -6.07 5.18 -6.30
N VAL A 305 -5.85 4.76 -5.06
CA VAL A 305 -5.85 3.32 -4.74
C VAL A 305 -7.23 2.72 -4.99
N GLU A 306 -8.30 3.46 -4.69
CA GLU A 306 -9.69 3.03 -4.87
C GLU A 306 -10.03 2.68 -6.33
N ASP A 307 -9.38 3.31 -7.31
CA ASP A 307 -9.56 3.00 -8.72
C ASP A 307 -9.09 1.55 -9.02
N TYR A 308 -8.00 1.10 -8.39
CA TYR A 308 -7.48 -0.28 -8.51
C TYR A 308 -8.37 -1.29 -7.78
N ILE A 309 -8.88 -0.91 -6.60
CA ILE A 309 -9.85 -1.72 -5.85
C ILE A 309 -11.09 -1.97 -6.72
N ALA A 310 -11.64 -0.91 -7.32
CA ALA A 310 -12.82 -1.01 -8.19
C ALA A 310 -12.58 -1.86 -9.45
N LYS A 311 -11.33 -1.95 -9.93
CA LYS A 311 -10.92 -2.83 -11.04
C LYS A 311 -10.70 -4.29 -10.61
N GLY A 312 -10.78 -4.60 -9.32
CA GLY A 312 -10.66 -5.95 -8.79
C GLY A 312 -9.21 -6.42 -8.63
N TYR A 313 -8.24 -5.50 -8.57
CA TYR A 313 -6.87 -5.87 -8.19
C TYR A 313 -6.82 -6.35 -6.74
N GLU A 314 -5.97 -7.33 -6.46
CA GLU A 314 -5.75 -7.84 -5.11
C GLU A 314 -4.80 -6.92 -4.32
N PRO A 315 -5.02 -6.72 -3.01
CA PRO A 315 -4.17 -5.83 -2.22
C PRO A 315 -2.71 -6.27 -2.22
N GLU A 316 -2.45 -7.57 -2.09
CA GLU A 316 -1.10 -8.14 -2.11
C GLU A 316 -0.38 -7.87 -3.43
N ALA A 317 -1.11 -7.92 -4.56
CA ALA A 317 -0.56 -7.61 -5.87
C ALA A 317 -0.22 -6.14 -6.01
N LEU A 318 -1.11 -5.24 -5.55
CA LEU A 318 -0.86 -3.81 -5.61
C LEU A 318 0.31 -3.42 -4.70
N LEU A 319 0.39 -3.99 -3.49
CA LEU A 319 1.51 -3.78 -2.57
C LEU A 319 2.84 -4.28 -3.15
N ASN A 320 2.87 -5.49 -3.70
CA ASN A 320 4.04 -6.04 -4.36
C ASN A 320 4.46 -5.16 -5.56
N PHE A 321 3.50 -4.69 -6.36
CA PHE A 321 3.77 -3.81 -7.49
C PHE A 321 4.38 -2.47 -7.05
N VAL A 322 3.76 -1.78 -6.09
CA VAL A 322 4.29 -0.50 -5.60
C VAL A 322 5.60 -0.66 -4.83
N ALA A 323 5.83 -1.82 -4.21
CA ALA A 323 7.11 -2.12 -3.57
C ALA A 323 8.25 -2.21 -4.59
N LEU A 324 8.04 -2.87 -5.73
CA LEU A 324 9.06 -2.98 -6.77
C LEU A 324 9.30 -1.66 -7.52
N MET A 325 8.44 -0.65 -7.33
CA MET A 325 8.60 0.68 -7.93
C MET A 325 9.54 1.57 -7.13
N GLY A 326 10.84 1.31 -7.29
CA GLY A 326 11.92 2.05 -6.67
C GLY A 326 12.64 1.27 -5.57
N TRP A 327 12.34 -0.01 -5.39
CA TRP A 327 13.12 -0.92 -4.57
C TRP A 327 13.30 -2.25 -5.31
N SER A 328 14.49 -2.82 -5.20
CA SER A 328 14.78 -4.16 -5.71
C SER A 328 15.14 -5.06 -4.53
N PRO A 329 14.55 -6.26 -4.40
CA PRO A 329 15.00 -7.23 -3.41
C PRO A 329 16.47 -7.54 -3.71
N GLN A 330 17.34 -7.27 -2.74
CA GLN A 330 18.72 -7.71 -2.86
C GLN A 330 18.73 -9.23 -2.76
N SER A 331 19.12 -9.93 -3.83
CA SER A 331 19.54 -11.33 -3.72
C SER A 331 20.59 -11.39 -2.62
N SER A 332 20.41 -12.29 -1.65
CA SER A 332 21.44 -12.61 -0.67
C SER A 332 22.62 -13.27 -1.40
N SER A 333 23.43 -12.46 -2.05
CA SER A 333 24.66 -12.85 -2.74
C SER A 333 25.66 -11.73 -2.54
N SER A 334 26.60 -11.97 -1.62
CA SER A 334 28.01 -11.57 -1.53
C SER A 334 28.51 -10.27 -2.21
N PRO A 335 29.62 -9.69 -1.72
CA PRO A 335 30.17 -8.44 -2.26
C PRO A 335 30.38 -8.52 -3.77
N SER A 336 30.04 -7.43 -4.46
CA SER A 336 30.14 -7.22 -5.90
C SER A 336 31.39 -7.86 -6.53
N PRO A 337 31.26 -8.65 -7.61
CA PRO A 337 32.43 -9.09 -8.36
C PRO A 337 32.97 -7.96 -9.24
N ASP A 338 34.30 -8.00 -9.39
CA ASP A 338 35.17 -7.21 -10.25
C ASP A 338 34.56 -6.88 -11.65
N PRO A 339 34.63 -5.61 -12.11
CA PRO A 339 34.12 -5.17 -13.43
C PRO A 339 34.72 -5.91 -14.64
N SER A 340 35.77 -6.71 -14.46
CA SER A 340 36.49 -7.39 -15.55
C SER A 340 35.95 -8.77 -15.93
N THR A 341 34.90 -9.29 -15.27
CA THR A 341 34.32 -10.61 -15.59
C THR A 341 32.84 -10.52 -15.90
N VAL A 342 32.50 -10.11 -17.12
CA VAL A 342 31.12 -10.18 -17.64
C VAL A 342 30.98 -11.39 -18.56
N PRO A 343 30.36 -12.51 -18.13
CA PRO A 343 29.63 -13.35 -19.05
C PRO A 343 28.27 -12.69 -19.33
N ARG A 344 27.84 -12.76 -20.60
CA ARG A 344 26.54 -12.27 -21.09
C ARG A 344 25.41 -12.59 -20.12
N SER A 345 24.75 -11.54 -19.65
CA SER A 345 23.55 -11.58 -18.80
C SER A 345 22.50 -12.57 -19.35
N PRO A 346 21.93 -13.47 -18.53
CA PRO A 346 20.76 -14.23 -18.93
C PRO A 346 19.57 -13.28 -19.08
N SER A 347 18.73 -13.54 -20.08
CA SER A 347 17.51 -12.79 -20.33
C SER A 347 16.56 -12.77 -19.12
N PRO A 348 15.69 -11.73 -18.95
CA PRO A 348 14.80 -11.55 -17.79
C PRO A 348 13.66 -12.59 -17.65
N ARG A 349 13.75 -13.76 -18.28
CA ARG A 349 12.65 -14.74 -18.37
C ARG A 349 12.71 -15.88 -17.35
N ASP A 350 13.80 -16.02 -16.58
CA ASP A 350 14.00 -17.21 -15.72
C ASP A 350 13.81 -16.99 -14.20
N ASN A 351 13.58 -15.75 -13.72
CA ASN A 351 13.36 -15.46 -12.28
C ASN A 351 11.89 -15.16 -11.93
N LEU A 352 10.94 -15.88 -12.53
CA LEU A 352 9.49 -15.68 -12.32
C LEU A 352 9.04 -15.80 -10.85
N ASN A 353 9.80 -16.49 -9.99
CA ASN A 353 9.49 -16.66 -8.57
C ASN A 353 10.05 -15.55 -7.67
N GLU A 354 11.05 -14.76 -8.10
CA GLU A 354 11.70 -13.78 -7.22
C GLU A 354 10.92 -12.48 -7.07
N GLU A 355 10.07 -12.14 -8.05
CA GLU A 355 9.35 -10.87 -8.07
C GLU A 355 7.94 -10.95 -7.44
N VAL A 356 7.42 -12.16 -7.24
CA VAL A 356 6.12 -12.39 -6.60
C VAL A 356 6.33 -12.53 -5.10
N LEU A 357 6.17 -11.42 -4.38
CA LEU A 357 6.48 -11.28 -2.97
C LEU A 357 5.19 -10.98 -2.19
N PRO A 358 4.61 -11.96 -1.49
CA PRO A 358 3.58 -11.72 -0.47
C PRO A 358 4.09 -10.76 0.61
N LEU A 359 3.19 -10.09 1.33
CA LEU A 359 3.55 -9.09 2.35
C LEU A 359 4.59 -9.61 3.39
N PRO A 360 4.49 -10.84 3.94
CA PRO A 360 5.53 -11.36 4.82
C PRO A 360 6.92 -11.46 4.16
N ALA A 361 6.98 -11.85 2.90
CA ALA A 361 8.23 -11.92 2.13
C ALA A 361 8.78 -10.51 1.86
N LEU A 362 7.91 -9.54 1.56
CA LEU A 362 8.31 -8.13 1.45
C LEU A 362 8.92 -7.63 2.77
N ILE A 363 8.30 -7.92 3.92
CA ILE A 363 8.81 -7.50 5.25
C ILE A 363 10.22 -8.06 5.49
N GLN A 364 10.42 -9.35 5.19
CA GLN A 364 11.72 -10.01 5.37
C GLN A 364 12.79 -9.41 4.45
N ALA A 365 12.46 -9.23 3.17
CA ALA A 365 13.41 -8.76 2.15
C ALA A 365 13.71 -7.26 2.21
N PHE A 366 12.75 -6.42 2.63
CA PHE A 366 12.83 -4.96 2.49
C PHE A 366 14.08 -4.37 3.17
N SER A 367 14.78 -3.47 2.49
CA SER A 367 15.92 -2.75 3.06
C SER A 367 16.04 -1.38 2.40
N LEU A 368 16.57 -0.39 3.13
CA LEU A 368 16.75 0.95 2.57
C LEU A 368 17.84 0.98 1.51
N GLU A 369 18.85 0.12 1.63
CA GLU A 369 19.95 -0.05 0.67
C GLU A 369 19.46 -0.61 -0.68
N GLY A 370 18.32 -1.30 -0.68
CA GLY A 370 17.67 -1.77 -1.91
C GLY A 370 16.83 -0.69 -2.62
N VAL A 371 16.65 0.49 -2.01
CA VAL A 371 15.87 1.58 -2.59
C VAL A 371 16.73 2.31 -3.63
N ASN A 372 16.27 2.28 -4.88
CA ASN A 372 16.95 2.91 -6.00
C ASN A 372 16.76 4.44 -5.96
N LYS A 373 17.77 5.22 -6.34
CA LYS A 373 17.67 6.70 -6.40
C LYS A 373 16.97 7.21 -7.67
N ASN A 374 16.71 6.33 -8.63
CA ASN A 374 16.08 6.69 -9.90
C ASN A 374 14.55 6.71 -9.78
N ARG A 375 13.91 7.60 -10.55
CA ARG A 375 12.44 7.65 -10.65
C ARG A 375 11.91 6.35 -11.25
N ALA A 376 10.86 5.81 -10.63
CA ALA A 376 10.24 4.57 -11.07
C ALA A 376 9.01 4.85 -11.95
N THR A 377 8.93 4.13 -13.06
CA THR A 377 7.86 4.22 -14.05
C THR A 377 6.82 3.11 -13.86
N MET A 378 5.54 3.47 -13.97
CA MET A 378 4.46 2.49 -13.92
C MET A 378 4.36 1.66 -15.20
N GLN A 379 4.28 0.34 -15.05
CA GLN A 379 4.07 -0.61 -16.14
C GLN A 379 2.83 -1.47 -15.85
N SER A 380 1.68 -1.16 -16.44
CA SER A 380 0.42 -1.87 -16.16
C SER A 380 0.51 -3.37 -16.41
N ALA A 381 1.24 -3.81 -17.45
CA ALA A 381 1.45 -5.22 -17.73
C ALA A 381 2.14 -5.98 -16.58
N LYS A 382 3.00 -5.29 -15.82
CA LYS A 382 3.65 -5.86 -14.63
C LYS A 382 2.66 -6.04 -13.49
N LEU A 383 1.79 -5.05 -13.26
CA LEU A 383 0.72 -5.16 -12.26
C LEU A 383 -0.23 -6.33 -12.60
N ASP A 384 -0.62 -6.47 -13.87
CA ASP A 384 -1.48 -7.59 -14.29
C ASP A 384 -0.79 -8.95 -14.08
N PHE A 385 0.51 -9.03 -14.36
CA PHE A 385 1.30 -10.23 -14.09
C PHE A 385 1.30 -10.59 -12.60
N LEU A 386 1.59 -9.60 -11.73
CA LEU A 386 1.60 -9.81 -10.28
C LEU A 386 0.21 -10.17 -9.78
N ASN A 387 -0.84 -9.54 -10.28
CA ASN A 387 -2.21 -9.84 -9.87
C ASN A 387 -2.59 -11.29 -10.13
N ARG A 388 -2.28 -11.81 -11.33
CA ARG A 388 -2.49 -13.23 -11.65
C ARG A 388 -1.73 -14.15 -10.70
N ALA A 389 -0.50 -13.82 -10.38
CA ALA A 389 0.31 -14.61 -9.47
C ALA A 389 -0.29 -14.63 -8.04
N HIS A 390 -0.69 -13.46 -7.52
CA HIS A 390 -1.29 -13.35 -6.19
C HIS A 390 -2.69 -13.98 -6.10
N VAL A 391 -3.50 -13.91 -7.16
CA VAL A 391 -4.78 -14.65 -7.23
C VAL A 391 -4.54 -16.17 -7.13
N ARG A 392 -3.52 -16.70 -7.82
CA ARG A 392 -3.15 -18.13 -7.70
C ARG A 392 -2.69 -18.49 -6.29
N ILE A 393 -1.90 -17.64 -5.64
CA ILE A 393 -1.49 -17.84 -4.25
C ILE A 393 -2.72 -17.89 -3.33
N LYS A 394 -3.67 -16.96 -3.50
CA LYS A 394 -4.92 -16.97 -2.73
C LYS A 394 -5.75 -18.23 -2.96
N LEU A 395 -5.92 -18.65 -4.22
CA LEU A 395 -6.69 -19.86 -4.53
C LEU A 395 -6.09 -21.14 -3.94
N ALA A 396 -4.78 -21.17 -3.73
CA ALA A 396 -4.07 -22.27 -3.07
C ALA A 396 -4.16 -22.24 -1.54
N ASP A 397 -4.51 -21.10 -0.95
CA ASP A 397 -4.71 -20.96 0.51
C ASP A 397 -6.11 -21.46 0.91
N ALA A 398 -6.18 -22.77 1.17
CA ALA A 398 -7.40 -23.49 1.55
C ALA A 398 -7.68 -23.48 3.07
N GLY A 399 -7.00 -22.63 3.84
CA GLY A 399 -7.31 -22.44 5.27
C GLY A 399 -8.71 -21.87 5.48
N GLU A 400 -9.32 -22.14 6.63
CA GLU A 400 -10.58 -21.54 7.04
C GLU A 400 -10.41 -20.01 7.16
N GLY A 401 -11.26 -19.24 6.49
CA GLY A 401 -11.12 -17.79 6.34
C GLY A 401 -9.93 -17.35 5.48
N GLY A 402 -9.26 -18.29 4.80
CA GLY A 402 -8.07 -18.06 3.99
C GLY A 402 -8.34 -17.36 2.66
N GLY A 403 -7.27 -17.22 1.88
CA GLY A 403 -7.30 -16.54 0.58
C GLY A 403 -8.35 -17.09 -0.38
N ARG A 404 -8.56 -18.41 -0.42
CA ARG A 404 -9.49 -19.08 -1.34
C ARG A 404 -10.93 -18.71 -1.05
N GLU A 405 -11.32 -18.74 0.23
CA GLU A 405 -12.66 -18.36 0.66
C GLU A 405 -12.94 -16.87 0.40
N ASP A 406 -11.96 -15.99 0.64
CA ASP A 406 -12.11 -14.56 0.34
C ASP A 406 -12.37 -14.27 -1.14
N VAL A 407 -11.53 -14.80 -2.05
CA VAL A 407 -11.72 -14.57 -3.50
C VAL A 407 -13.00 -15.20 -4.00
N ALA A 408 -13.38 -16.37 -3.49
CA ALA A 408 -14.62 -17.04 -3.87
C ALA A 408 -15.85 -16.24 -3.42
N ARG A 409 -15.88 -15.76 -2.17
CA ARG A 409 -16.96 -14.92 -1.63
C ARG A 409 -17.15 -13.65 -2.46
N ARG A 410 -16.07 -12.93 -2.78
CA ARG A 410 -16.15 -11.73 -3.63
C ARG A 410 -16.57 -12.06 -5.07
N ALA A 411 -16.08 -13.16 -5.63
CA ALA A 411 -16.48 -13.59 -6.97
C ALA A 411 -17.97 -13.97 -7.03
N VAL A 412 -18.55 -14.53 -5.96
CA VAL A 412 -20.01 -14.77 -5.86
C VAL A 412 -20.79 -13.46 -5.97
N GLU A 413 -20.33 -12.38 -5.31
CA GLU A 413 -20.97 -11.06 -5.42
C GLU A 413 -20.92 -10.52 -6.85
N VAL A 414 -19.80 -10.71 -7.56
CA VAL A 414 -19.66 -10.35 -8.98
C VAL A 414 -20.63 -11.13 -9.86
N VAL A 415 -20.72 -12.45 -9.66
CA VAL A 415 -21.62 -13.33 -10.40
C VAL A 415 -23.08 -12.94 -10.16
N ARG A 416 -23.50 -12.76 -8.91
CA ARG A 416 -24.86 -12.34 -8.55
C ARG A 416 -25.20 -10.94 -9.06
N GLY A 417 -24.24 -10.03 -9.06
CA GLY A 417 -24.42 -8.69 -9.64
C GLY A 417 -24.66 -8.72 -11.15
N LYS A 418 -24.05 -9.67 -11.86
CA LYS A 418 -24.22 -9.84 -13.30
C LYS A 418 -25.50 -10.62 -13.66
N TRP A 419 -25.80 -11.66 -12.89
CA TRP A 419 -26.93 -12.57 -13.10
C TRP A 419 -27.70 -12.75 -11.79
N PRO A 420 -28.58 -11.79 -11.42
CA PRO A 420 -29.36 -11.83 -10.19
C PRO A 420 -30.35 -13.01 -10.12
N GLU A 421 -30.68 -13.60 -11.27
CA GLU A 421 -31.57 -14.75 -11.39
C GLU A 421 -30.93 -16.10 -11.05
N LEU A 422 -29.60 -16.15 -10.88
CA LEU A 422 -28.91 -17.38 -10.52
C LEU A 422 -29.12 -17.74 -9.04
N GLU A 423 -29.57 -18.96 -8.80
CA GLU A 423 -29.81 -19.52 -7.46
C GLU A 423 -29.17 -20.91 -7.30
N GLY A 424 -29.15 -21.41 -6.07
CA GLY A 424 -28.63 -22.75 -5.74
C GLY A 424 -27.10 -22.87 -5.81
N GLU A 425 -26.62 -24.09 -6.09
CA GLU A 425 -25.19 -24.45 -6.03
C GLU A 425 -24.30 -23.54 -6.90
N ARG A 426 -24.81 -23.04 -8.04
CA ARG A 426 -24.02 -22.22 -9.00
C ARG A 426 -23.57 -20.87 -8.46
N VAL A 427 -24.16 -20.41 -7.35
CA VAL A 427 -23.79 -19.17 -6.66
C VAL A 427 -23.30 -19.42 -5.23
N GLU A 428 -22.94 -20.67 -4.92
CA GLU A 428 -22.25 -21.02 -3.69
C GLU A 428 -20.74 -20.81 -3.84
N GLN A 429 -20.08 -20.46 -2.73
CA GLN A 429 -18.65 -20.15 -2.73
C GLN A 429 -17.81 -21.31 -3.24
N ALA A 430 -18.16 -22.55 -2.89
CA ALA A 430 -17.41 -23.72 -3.32
C ALA A 430 -17.49 -23.94 -4.84
N TYR A 431 -18.67 -23.79 -5.45
CA TYR A 431 -18.82 -23.87 -6.89
C TYR A 431 -18.00 -22.78 -7.59
N VAL A 432 -18.14 -21.54 -7.14
CA VAL A 432 -17.42 -20.39 -7.71
C VAL A 432 -15.90 -20.53 -7.52
N ALA A 433 -15.43 -21.11 -6.42
CA ALA A 433 -14.01 -21.43 -6.23
C ALA A 433 -13.49 -22.41 -7.31
N ARG A 434 -14.27 -23.45 -7.65
CA ARG A 434 -13.91 -24.38 -8.74
C ARG A 434 -13.91 -23.69 -10.11
N VAL A 435 -14.83 -22.74 -10.34
CA VAL A 435 -14.84 -21.90 -11.54
C VAL A 435 -13.58 -21.03 -11.62
N LEU A 436 -13.17 -20.42 -10.50
CA LEU A 436 -11.94 -19.63 -10.42
C LEU A 436 -10.71 -20.49 -10.72
N ASP A 437 -10.63 -21.71 -10.18
CA ASP A 437 -9.53 -22.64 -10.49
C ASP A 437 -9.46 -22.98 -11.98
N ALA A 438 -10.60 -23.24 -12.62
CA ALA A 438 -10.67 -23.53 -14.05
C ALA A 438 -10.28 -22.34 -14.94
N LEU A 439 -10.42 -21.11 -14.42
CA LEU A 439 -10.10 -19.87 -15.13
C LEU A 439 -8.76 -19.25 -14.70
N LYS A 440 -8.07 -19.78 -13.69
CA LYS A 440 -6.92 -19.13 -13.01
C LYS A 440 -5.78 -18.68 -13.92
N ASP A 441 -5.59 -19.33 -15.05
CA ASP A 441 -4.54 -18.98 -16.02
C ASP A 441 -4.93 -17.88 -17.00
N ARG A 442 -6.20 -17.46 -16.97
CA ARG A 442 -6.80 -16.47 -17.88
C ARG A 442 -7.39 -15.26 -17.17
N LEU A 443 -7.75 -15.39 -15.90
CA LEU A 443 -8.24 -14.26 -15.10
C LEU A 443 -7.16 -13.18 -15.03
N HIS A 444 -7.50 -11.93 -15.33
CA HIS A 444 -6.73 -10.78 -14.87
C HIS A 444 -7.19 -10.41 -13.46
N THR A 445 -8.50 -10.33 -13.25
CA THR A 445 -9.13 -10.11 -11.94
C THR A 445 -10.38 -10.98 -11.78
N ILE A 446 -10.96 -11.03 -10.58
CA ILE A 446 -12.23 -11.74 -10.35
C ILE A 446 -13.40 -11.15 -11.16
N LEU A 447 -13.27 -9.92 -11.66
CA LEU A 447 -14.29 -9.27 -12.49
C LEU A 447 -14.40 -9.88 -13.89
N ASP A 448 -13.41 -10.67 -14.31
CA ASP A 448 -13.42 -11.38 -15.60
C ASP A 448 -14.27 -12.65 -15.58
N VAL A 449 -14.70 -13.11 -14.40
CA VAL A 449 -15.46 -14.37 -14.27
C VAL A 449 -16.69 -14.38 -15.17
N PRO A 450 -17.53 -13.33 -15.24
CA PRO A 450 -18.71 -13.39 -16.08
C PRO A 450 -18.41 -13.39 -17.58
N SER A 451 -17.35 -12.71 -18.03
CA SER A 451 -17.01 -12.63 -19.45
C SER A 451 -16.28 -13.89 -19.94
N LEU A 452 -15.37 -14.44 -19.13
CA LEU A 452 -14.59 -15.63 -19.47
C LEU A 452 -15.30 -16.94 -19.13
N GLY A 453 -16.20 -16.92 -18.14
CA GLY A 453 -16.79 -18.10 -17.51
C GLY A 453 -18.30 -18.23 -17.66
N ALA A 454 -18.97 -17.44 -18.50
CA ALA A 454 -20.44 -17.48 -18.64
C ALA A 454 -21.03 -18.89 -18.82
N TYR A 455 -20.33 -19.75 -19.55
CA TYR A 455 -20.76 -21.13 -19.78
C TYR A 455 -20.75 -22.00 -18.52
N PHE A 456 -20.08 -21.61 -17.43
CA PHE A 456 -20.20 -22.30 -16.14
C PHE A 456 -21.54 -22.02 -15.46
N PHE A 457 -22.18 -20.90 -15.78
CA PHE A 457 -23.41 -20.48 -15.11
C PHE A 457 -24.66 -20.73 -15.97
N HIS A 458 -24.53 -20.63 -17.30
CA HIS A 458 -25.59 -20.87 -18.27
C HIS A 458 -25.16 -21.87 -19.34
N ALA A 459 -26.11 -22.62 -19.89
CA ALA A 459 -25.85 -23.44 -21.08
C ALA A 459 -25.53 -22.53 -22.28
N PRO A 460 -24.61 -22.93 -23.18
CA PRO A 460 -24.26 -22.11 -24.32
C PRO A 460 -25.40 -22.07 -25.35
N SER A 461 -25.54 -20.93 -26.03
CA SER A 461 -26.37 -20.85 -27.23
C SER A 461 -25.59 -21.37 -28.44
N LEU A 462 -26.01 -22.52 -28.98
CA LEU A 462 -25.36 -23.15 -30.13
C LEU A 462 -25.62 -22.42 -31.45
N ASP A 463 -26.63 -21.53 -31.49
CA ASP A 463 -26.92 -20.65 -32.62
C ASP A 463 -26.08 -19.36 -32.62
N SER A 464 -25.27 -19.13 -31.59
CA SER A 464 -24.41 -17.95 -31.53
C SER A 464 -23.33 -17.97 -32.63
N ALA A 465 -22.90 -16.79 -33.07
CA ALA A 465 -21.85 -16.67 -34.09
C ALA A 465 -20.54 -17.37 -33.70
N LEU A 466 -20.18 -17.35 -32.40
CA LEU A 466 -19.00 -18.04 -31.86
C LEU A 466 -19.15 -19.56 -31.94
N ALA A 467 -20.33 -20.09 -31.58
CA ALA A 467 -20.62 -21.52 -31.64
C ALA A 467 -20.64 -22.01 -33.09
N ALA A 468 -21.27 -21.26 -34.00
CA ALA A 468 -21.26 -21.56 -35.44
C ALA A 468 -19.85 -21.58 -36.03
N GLN A 469 -18.97 -20.65 -35.63
CA GLN A 469 -17.58 -20.64 -36.05
C GLN A 469 -16.81 -21.85 -35.53
N LEU A 470 -17.03 -22.25 -34.28
CA LEU A 470 -16.38 -23.42 -33.69
C LEU A 470 -16.89 -24.73 -34.31
N PHE A 471 -18.19 -24.84 -34.59
CA PHE A 471 -18.78 -26.01 -35.25
C PHE A 471 -18.18 -26.26 -36.62
N LYS A 472 -17.95 -25.20 -37.42
CA LYS A 472 -17.28 -25.29 -38.74
C LYS A 472 -15.84 -25.82 -38.69
N SER A 473 -15.23 -25.93 -37.51
CA SER A 473 -13.85 -26.41 -37.38
C SER A 473 -13.68 -27.93 -37.58
N VAL A 474 -14.78 -28.69 -37.50
CA VAL A 474 -14.81 -30.14 -37.63
C VAL A 474 -16.09 -30.55 -38.40
N PRO A 475 -16.07 -31.57 -39.28
CA PRO A 475 -17.27 -31.97 -40.00
C PRO A 475 -18.42 -32.44 -39.08
N ALA A 476 -19.67 -32.16 -39.46
CA ALA A 476 -20.85 -32.52 -38.66
C ALA A 476 -20.95 -34.03 -38.29
N PRO A 477 -20.63 -35.00 -39.17
CA PRO A 477 -20.60 -36.41 -38.80
C PRO A 477 -19.60 -36.72 -37.69
N VAL A 478 -18.44 -36.05 -37.70
CA VAL A 478 -17.40 -36.21 -36.68
C VAL A 478 -17.86 -35.63 -35.35
N HIS A 479 -18.56 -34.48 -35.35
CA HIS A 479 -19.20 -33.96 -34.14
C HIS A 479 -20.15 -35.00 -33.53
N ARG A 480 -21.05 -35.56 -34.34
CA ARG A 480 -22.03 -36.55 -33.89
C ARG A 480 -21.38 -37.79 -33.28
N GLU A 481 -20.40 -38.37 -33.97
CA GLU A 481 -19.67 -39.56 -33.49
C GLU A 481 -18.90 -39.29 -32.19
N SER A 482 -18.13 -38.19 -32.15
CA SER A 482 -17.32 -37.84 -30.99
C SER A 482 -18.17 -37.51 -29.77
N LEU A 483 -19.30 -36.80 -29.94
CA LEU A 483 -20.22 -36.49 -28.85
C LEU A 483 -20.91 -37.74 -28.31
N LYS A 484 -21.33 -38.68 -29.18
CA LYS A 484 -21.89 -39.97 -28.74
C LYS A 484 -20.87 -40.81 -27.97
N ALA A 485 -19.64 -40.90 -28.48
CA ALA A 485 -18.57 -41.63 -27.80
C ALA A 485 -18.24 -41.02 -26.42
N ALA A 486 -18.16 -39.68 -26.36
CA ALA A 486 -17.93 -38.97 -25.11
C ALA A 486 -19.08 -39.15 -24.11
N LEU A 487 -20.33 -39.08 -24.55
CA LEU A 487 -21.49 -39.32 -23.68
C LEU A 487 -21.43 -40.71 -23.04
N THR A 488 -21.14 -41.75 -23.83
CA THR A 488 -20.99 -43.13 -23.33
C THR A 488 -19.85 -43.27 -22.34
N ALA A 489 -18.67 -42.72 -22.68
CA ALA A 489 -17.48 -42.82 -21.83
C ALA A 489 -17.65 -42.06 -20.51
N LEU A 490 -18.18 -40.84 -20.54
CA LEU A 490 -18.41 -40.02 -19.35
C LEU A 490 -19.57 -40.54 -18.48
N SER A 491 -20.59 -41.16 -19.09
CA SER A 491 -21.68 -41.81 -18.35
C SER A 491 -21.20 -43.04 -17.57
N SER A 492 -20.23 -43.77 -18.14
CA SER A 492 -19.64 -44.97 -17.54
C SER A 492 -18.51 -44.66 -16.55
N ALA A 493 -18.06 -43.41 -16.48
CA ALA A 493 -17.04 -42.99 -15.53
C ALA A 493 -17.58 -43.00 -14.08
N PRO A 494 -16.79 -43.50 -13.11
CA PRO A 494 -17.16 -43.49 -11.69
C PRO A 494 -17.57 -42.10 -11.17
N SER A 495 -18.56 -42.07 -10.28
CA SER A 495 -19.13 -40.83 -9.73
C SER A 495 -18.15 -39.89 -8.97
N PRO A 496 -17.02 -40.32 -8.36
CA PRO A 496 -16.08 -39.40 -7.71
C PRO A 496 -15.45 -38.38 -8.68
N PHE A 497 -15.53 -38.61 -9.99
CA PHE A 497 -14.87 -37.81 -11.02
C PHE A 497 -15.63 -36.57 -11.48
N LEU A 498 -16.92 -36.44 -11.14
CA LEU A 498 -17.82 -35.48 -11.80
C LEU A 498 -18.64 -34.59 -10.85
N ALA A 499 -18.31 -34.59 -9.57
CA ALA A 499 -18.57 -33.57 -8.55
C ALA A 499 -18.30 -34.25 -7.20
N PRO A 500 -17.39 -33.77 -6.36
CA PRO A 500 -17.34 -34.28 -5.01
C PRO A 500 -18.62 -33.85 -4.28
N ALA A 501 -19.24 -34.78 -3.54
CA ALA A 501 -20.25 -34.45 -2.54
C ALA A 501 -19.69 -33.51 -1.43
N ASN A 502 -18.36 -33.35 -1.40
CA ASN A 502 -17.64 -32.44 -0.54
C ASN A 502 -17.15 -31.21 -1.33
N PRO A 503 -17.64 -30.00 -1.04
CA PRO A 503 -17.22 -28.77 -1.70
C PRO A 503 -15.73 -28.43 -1.54
N SER A 504 -15.03 -29.06 -0.59
CA SER A 504 -13.61 -28.85 -0.28
C SER A 504 -12.65 -29.84 -0.95
N ALA A 505 -13.15 -30.89 -1.62
CA ALA A 505 -12.29 -31.90 -2.21
C ALA A 505 -11.70 -31.42 -3.55
N GLU A 506 -10.40 -31.60 -3.74
CA GLU A 506 -9.77 -31.39 -5.05
C GLU A 506 -10.42 -32.29 -6.10
N LEU A 507 -10.80 -31.69 -7.23
CA LEU A 507 -11.28 -32.44 -8.39
C LEU A 507 -10.12 -33.27 -8.96
N ASP A 508 -10.25 -34.59 -8.98
CA ASP A 508 -9.31 -35.48 -9.67
C ASP A 508 -9.48 -35.33 -11.20
N THR A 509 -8.80 -34.32 -11.74
CA THR A 509 -8.77 -34.02 -13.17
C THR A 509 -7.90 -35.00 -13.96
N ASN A 510 -7.03 -35.79 -13.31
CA ASN A 510 -6.16 -36.75 -13.99
C ASN A 510 -6.97 -37.91 -14.57
N SER A 511 -7.91 -38.46 -13.79
CA SER A 511 -8.79 -39.52 -14.27
C SER A 511 -9.70 -39.07 -15.42
N LEU A 512 -10.21 -37.83 -15.39
CA LEU A 512 -10.96 -37.26 -16.51
C LEU A 512 -10.10 -37.09 -17.77
N LYS A 513 -8.86 -36.65 -17.59
CA LYS A 513 -7.89 -36.54 -18.67
C LYS A 513 -7.62 -37.91 -19.31
N ASP A 514 -7.46 -38.97 -18.53
CA ASP A 514 -7.25 -40.32 -19.04
C ASP A 514 -8.44 -40.84 -19.86
N VAL A 515 -9.68 -40.51 -19.45
CA VAL A 515 -10.89 -40.82 -20.24
C VAL A 515 -10.87 -40.10 -21.58
N LEU A 516 -10.54 -38.81 -21.60
CA LEU A 516 -10.47 -38.03 -22.85
C LEU A 516 -9.30 -38.47 -23.74
N ASP A 517 -8.14 -38.76 -23.17
CA ASP A 517 -6.97 -39.27 -23.89
C ASP A 517 -7.29 -40.65 -24.52
N SER A 518 -8.03 -41.51 -23.83
CA SER A 518 -8.51 -42.78 -24.37
C SER A 518 -9.46 -42.59 -25.58
N LEU A 519 -10.37 -41.62 -25.51
CA LEU A 519 -11.23 -41.26 -26.65
C LEU A 519 -10.43 -40.73 -27.84
N VAL A 520 -9.38 -39.93 -27.58
CA VAL A 520 -8.47 -39.43 -28.61
C VAL A 520 -7.70 -40.57 -29.27
N GLU A 521 -7.19 -41.53 -28.48
CA GLU A 521 -6.48 -42.70 -29.02
C GLU A 521 -7.41 -43.57 -29.88
N GLN A 522 -8.64 -43.83 -29.43
CA GLN A 522 -9.65 -44.56 -30.22
C GLN A 522 -10.00 -43.86 -31.55
N ARG A 523 -9.92 -42.53 -31.60
CA ARG A 523 -10.19 -41.74 -32.82
C ARG A 523 -9.03 -41.76 -33.84
N GLY A 524 -7.85 -42.25 -33.43
CA GLY A 524 -6.63 -42.27 -34.26
C GLY A 524 -5.46 -41.45 -33.69
N GLY A 525 -5.43 -41.27 -32.37
CA GLY A 525 -4.32 -40.68 -31.63
C GLY A 525 -4.22 -39.15 -31.70
N LYS A 526 -3.15 -38.60 -31.13
CA LYS A 526 -2.93 -37.15 -30.95
C LYS A 526 -3.14 -36.28 -32.20
N LYS A 527 -2.91 -36.82 -33.41
CA LYS A 527 -3.13 -36.08 -34.68
C LYS A 527 -4.61 -35.72 -34.89
N ARG A 528 -5.53 -36.49 -34.31
CA ARG A 528 -6.99 -36.30 -34.38
C ARG A 528 -7.59 -35.80 -33.07
N ALA A 529 -6.78 -35.34 -32.12
CA ALA A 529 -7.28 -34.81 -30.84
C ALA A 529 -8.34 -33.69 -31.02
N LYS A 530 -8.20 -32.85 -32.05
CA LYS A 530 -9.17 -31.79 -32.38
C LYS A 530 -10.56 -32.34 -32.72
N GLU A 531 -10.65 -33.55 -33.30
CA GLU A 531 -11.91 -34.20 -33.63
C GLU A 531 -12.69 -34.69 -32.40
N VAL A 532 -12.04 -34.78 -31.23
CA VAL A 532 -12.69 -35.10 -29.95
C VAL A 532 -12.89 -33.83 -29.12
N MET A 533 -11.84 -33.02 -28.99
CA MET A 533 -11.84 -31.87 -28.09
C MET A 533 -12.69 -30.69 -28.60
N ASN A 534 -12.74 -30.44 -29.92
CA ASN A 534 -13.55 -29.34 -30.44
C ASN A 534 -15.05 -29.62 -30.37
N PRO A 535 -15.55 -30.84 -30.70
CA PRO A 535 -16.96 -31.15 -30.49
C PRO A 535 -17.40 -31.04 -29.03
N LEU A 536 -16.61 -31.56 -28.09
CA LEU A 536 -16.86 -31.41 -26.67
C LEU A 536 -16.87 -29.93 -26.25
N ARG A 537 -15.85 -29.16 -26.62
CA ARG A 537 -15.81 -27.72 -26.32
C ARG A 537 -17.02 -27.00 -26.91
N TRP A 538 -17.40 -27.30 -28.15
CA TRP A 538 -18.55 -26.67 -28.80
C TRP A 538 -19.84 -26.94 -28.03
N ALA A 539 -20.14 -28.20 -27.72
CA ALA A 539 -21.36 -28.55 -26.99
C ALA A 539 -21.38 -27.96 -25.57
N LEU A 540 -20.23 -27.92 -24.90
CA LEU A 540 -20.15 -27.50 -23.50
C LEU A 540 -20.04 -25.98 -23.32
N THR A 541 -19.35 -25.27 -24.20
CA THR A 541 -19.05 -23.84 -24.02
C THR A 541 -19.55 -22.95 -25.14
N GLY A 542 -19.81 -23.49 -26.34
CA GLY A 542 -20.17 -22.70 -27.53
C GLY A 542 -19.06 -21.74 -27.99
N GLN A 543 -17.85 -21.82 -27.43
CA GLN A 543 -16.77 -20.88 -27.74
C GLN A 543 -15.39 -21.53 -27.74
N LYS A 544 -14.53 -21.05 -28.65
CA LYS A 544 -13.19 -21.60 -28.87
C LYS A 544 -12.21 -21.29 -27.73
N VAL A 545 -12.37 -20.15 -27.07
CA VAL A 545 -11.49 -19.66 -26.01
C VAL A 545 -12.18 -19.85 -24.65
N GLY A 546 -11.44 -20.30 -23.65
CA GLY A 546 -11.94 -20.52 -22.28
C GLY A 546 -11.11 -21.56 -21.52
N ALA A 547 -11.61 -22.02 -20.38
CA ALA A 547 -11.02 -23.08 -19.57
C ALA A 547 -10.74 -24.36 -20.40
N GLY A 548 -9.85 -25.22 -19.91
CA GLY A 548 -9.59 -26.54 -20.50
C GLY A 548 -10.86 -27.38 -20.52
N VAL A 549 -11.05 -28.25 -21.52
CA VAL A 549 -12.28 -29.08 -21.61
C VAL A 549 -12.41 -30.01 -20.40
N VAL A 550 -11.28 -30.50 -19.87
CA VAL A 550 -11.23 -31.28 -18.62
C VAL A 550 -11.80 -30.47 -17.46
N ASP A 551 -11.31 -29.24 -17.25
CA ASP A 551 -11.80 -28.36 -16.18
C ASP A 551 -13.27 -28.00 -16.37
N VAL A 552 -13.71 -27.78 -17.62
CA VAL A 552 -15.12 -27.54 -17.94
C VAL A 552 -15.99 -28.71 -17.49
N ILE A 553 -15.61 -29.94 -17.84
CA ILE A 553 -16.35 -31.15 -17.46
C ILE A 553 -16.35 -31.32 -15.93
N ALA A 554 -15.20 -31.12 -15.30
CA ALA A 554 -15.00 -31.25 -13.85
C ALA A 554 -15.89 -30.29 -13.05
N VAL A 555 -16.01 -29.03 -13.48
CA VAL A 555 -16.80 -28.00 -12.78
C VAL A 555 -18.30 -28.14 -13.05
N LEU A 556 -18.70 -28.37 -14.32
CA LEU A 556 -20.11 -28.50 -14.68
C LEU A 556 -20.75 -29.76 -14.06
N GLY A 557 -19.95 -30.81 -13.95
CA GLY A 557 -20.36 -32.10 -13.44
C GLY A 557 -21.17 -32.95 -14.41
N LYS A 558 -21.43 -34.20 -14.00
CA LYS A 558 -21.89 -35.29 -14.88
C LYS A 558 -23.18 -34.93 -15.62
N ASP A 559 -24.19 -34.53 -14.87
CA ASP A 559 -25.55 -34.38 -15.38
C ASP A 559 -25.67 -33.18 -16.32
N GLU A 560 -24.98 -32.08 -16.00
CA GLU A 560 -24.91 -30.90 -16.85
C GLU A 560 -24.17 -31.17 -18.15
N VAL A 561 -23.05 -31.88 -18.08
CA VAL A 561 -22.25 -32.28 -19.25
C VAL A 561 -23.06 -33.18 -20.17
N ALA A 562 -23.73 -34.21 -19.63
CA ALA A 562 -24.58 -35.10 -20.41
C ALA A 562 -25.70 -34.33 -21.12
N ARG A 563 -26.43 -33.48 -20.39
CA ARG A 563 -27.53 -32.67 -20.95
C ARG A 563 -27.07 -31.75 -22.07
N ARG A 564 -25.89 -31.13 -21.96
CA ARG A 564 -25.33 -30.26 -23.01
C ARG A 564 -24.88 -31.05 -24.23
N ILE A 565 -24.30 -32.23 -24.04
CA ILE A 565 -23.94 -33.12 -25.15
C ILE A 565 -25.20 -33.58 -25.91
N GLU A 566 -26.24 -33.98 -25.20
CA GLU A 566 -27.53 -34.38 -25.78
C GLU A 566 -28.19 -33.22 -26.54
N ALA A 567 -28.20 -32.01 -25.97
CA ALA A 567 -28.69 -30.81 -26.65
C ALA A 567 -27.89 -30.51 -27.93
N GLY A 568 -26.56 -30.69 -27.90
CA GLY A 568 -25.71 -30.56 -29.08
C GLY A 568 -26.03 -31.60 -30.16
N LEU A 569 -26.27 -32.86 -29.79
CA LEU A 569 -26.69 -33.91 -30.72
C LEU A 569 -28.05 -33.60 -31.36
N ALA A 570 -29.03 -33.18 -30.54
CA ALA A 570 -30.35 -32.79 -31.02
C ALA A 570 -30.29 -31.58 -31.97
N TRP A 571 -29.41 -30.61 -31.68
CA TRP A 571 -29.19 -29.46 -32.55
C TRP A 571 -28.62 -29.89 -33.91
N ILE A 572 -27.62 -30.77 -33.96
CA ILE A 572 -27.06 -31.29 -35.22
C ILE A 572 -28.14 -32.01 -36.04
N ASP A 573 -28.96 -32.84 -35.40
CA ASP A 573 -30.03 -33.57 -36.07
C ASP A 573 -31.14 -32.66 -36.60
N ALA A 574 -31.33 -31.48 -35.99
CA ALA A 574 -32.25 -30.45 -36.49
C ALA A 574 -31.68 -29.72 -37.72
N GLN A 575 -30.37 -29.46 -37.76
CA GLN A 575 -29.70 -28.84 -38.92
C GLN A 575 -29.69 -29.75 -40.14
N ASP A 576 -29.57 -31.08 -39.96
CA ASP A 576 -29.63 -32.03 -41.09
C ASP A 576 -31.04 -32.15 -41.71
N LYS A 577 -32.08 -31.66 -41.02
CA LYS A 577 -33.48 -31.67 -41.47
C LYS A 577 -33.94 -30.35 -42.07
N ALA A 578 -33.20 -29.27 -41.84
CA ALA A 578 -33.45 -27.92 -42.36
C ALA A 578 -32.70 -27.70 -43.67
#